data_AF-A0A6V8LFG2-F1
#
_entry.id   AF-A0A6V8LFG2-F1
#
_cell.length_a   1.000
_cell.length_b   1.000
_cell.length_c   1.000
_cell.angle_alpha   90.00
_cell.angle_beta   90.00
_cell.angle_gamma   90.00
#
_symmetry.space_group_name_H-M   'P 1'
#
loop_
_entity.id
_entity.type
_entity.pdbx_description
1 polymer ?
#
loop_
_entity_poly.entity_id
_entity_poly.type
_entity_poly.pdbx_seq_one_letter_code
_entity_poly.pdbx_strand_id
1 'polypeptide(L)'
;MPDMRELLRIARQDAPPALYNVDDIVAAGRRRKRWRLAQRAGGIGTAAAAVVTAGVLVISNLALSGGGGAAEPVGIASQPGPFVMEASEPFTFTFDGYRMGDYHVLPPTDVNLAYQSTNIVRYGKNYAKDKTDIAFVGAMTVYQPGVFRPEKFLSGTKLIVQGREAYRAQLTRMVSNQIDGNGNFINGEEVPYDALAWQYGPDAWAVIAQEVTRYGPQDLPATTQIAMAERFTLRTGEPVKARLPFRTGYLPAGYELLSVQGQSMTSPHSGMVTFVYGRADRSLESLTGPVDLQRIRKVPSIVVSLLWVDTPPPDAKKRTSRCNEGQHWCKLDLPGGEFWALAEDPSQTLADAELLKVLDNLDFATIKKANTWHPIA
;
A
#
# COMPACT_ATOMS: atom_id res chain seq x y z
N MET A 1 -6.97 -59.54 2.12
CA MET A 1 -6.81 -58.08 1.96
C MET A 1 -7.78 -57.42 2.92
N PRO A 2 -7.33 -56.58 3.87
CA PRO A 2 -8.23 -55.96 4.82
C PRO A 2 -9.20 -55.00 4.10
N ASP A 3 -10.47 -55.05 4.48
CA ASP A 3 -11.55 -54.21 3.98
C ASP A 3 -11.24 -52.73 4.29
N MET A 4 -11.44 -51.84 3.32
CA MET A 4 -11.24 -50.39 3.45
C MET A 4 -12.08 -49.82 4.62
N ARG A 5 -13.22 -50.44 4.94
CA ARG A 5 -14.02 -50.08 6.12
C ARG A 5 -13.32 -50.39 7.44
N GLU A 6 -12.56 -51.47 7.50
CA GLU A 6 -11.77 -51.87 8.68
C GLU A 6 -10.66 -50.85 8.94
N LEU A 7 -9.95 -50.44 7.89
CA LEU A 7 -8.88 -49.43 7.96
C LEU A 7 -9.40 -48.05 8.39
N LEU A 8 -10.56 -47.63 7.87
CA LEU A 8 -11.19 -46.37 8.27
C LEU A 8 -11.74 -46.42 9.71
N ARG A 9 -12.14 -47.59 10.20
CA ARG A 9 -12.61 -47.76 11.58
C ARG A 9 -11.46 -47.67 12.58
N ILE A 10 -10.31 -48.27 12.26
CA ILE A 10 -9.10 -48.20 13.09
C ILE A 10 -8.58 -46.75 13.14
N ALA A 11 -8.51 -46.06 11.99
CA ALA A 11 -8.08 -44.66 11.93
C ALA A 11 -9.00 -43.70 12.71
N ARG A 12 -10.27 -44.05 12.89
CA ARG A 12 -11.25 -43.24 13.65
C ARG A 12 -11.19 -43.48 15.16
N GLN A 13 -10.64 -44.60 15.61
CA GLN A 13 -10.54 -44.96 17.04
C GLN A 13 -9.34 -44.29 17.74
N ASP A 14 -8.29 -43.94 16.99
CA ASP A 14 -7.07 -43.28 17.51
C ASP A 14 -7.00 -41.77 17.22
N ALA A 15 -8.08 -41.15 16.74
CA ALA A 15 -8.09 -39.71 16.54
C ALA A 15 -8.08 -38.99 17.90
N PRO A 16 -7.07 -38.15 18.20
CA PRO A 16 -7.08 -37.37 19.44
C PRO A 16 -8.35 -36.52 19.50
N PRO A 17 -8.97 -36.37 20.69
CA PRO A 17 -10.20 -35.60 20.83
C PRO A 17 -10.00 -34.21 20.23
N ALA A 18 -10.96 -33.78 19.41
CA ALA A 18 -10.90 -32.49 18.75
C ALA A 18 -10.71 -31.40 19.83
N LEU A 19 -9.56 -30.74 19.78
CA LEU A 19 -9.17 -29.71 20.77
C LEU A 19 -10.13 -28.51 20.81
N TYR A 20 -11.02 -28.41 19.82
CA TYR A 20 -12.02 -27.36 19.71
C TYR A 20 -13.35 -27.99 19.30
N ASN A 21 -14.39 -27.70 20.07
CA ASN A 21 -15.75 -28.07 19.67
C ASN A 21 -16.29 -27.09 18.61
N VAL A 22 -17.38 -27.45 17.95
CA VAL A 22 -18.00 -26.60 16.91
C VAL A 22 -18.41 -25.24 17.49
N ASP A 23 -18.80 -25.20 18.76
CA ASP A 23 -19.19 -23.96 19.44
C ASP A 23 -18.00 -23.02 19.68
N ASP A 24 -16.78 -23.54 19.89
CA ASP A 24 -15.54 -22.76 20.02
C ASP A 24 -15.18 -22.10 18.69
N ILE A 25 -15.38 -22.82 17.58
CA ILE A 25 -15.17 -22.30 16.23
C ILE A 25 -16.22 -21.22 15.92
N VAL A 26 -17.48 -21.44 16.26
CA VAL A 26 -18.57 -20.47 16.07
C VAL A 26 -18.38 -19.26 17.00
N ALA A 27 -17.95 -19.45 18.24
CA ALA A 27 -17.64 -18.40 19.20
C ALA A 27 -16.43 -17.58 18.75
N ALA A 28 -15.35 -18.22 18.28
CA ALA A 28 -14.21 -17.56 17.69
C ALA A 28 -14.60 -16.76 16.44
N GLY A 29 -15.47 -17.33 15.58
CA GLY A 29 -16.02 -16.64 14.40
C GLY A 29 -16.87 -15.41 14.76
N ARG A 30 -17.77 -15.53 15.74
CA ARG A 30 -18.58 -14.42 16.27
C ARG A 30 -17.72 -13.36 16.97
N ARG A 31 -16.66 -13.78 17.66
CA ARG A 31 -15.68 -12.87 18.28
C ARG A 31 -14.92 -12.12 17.19
N ARG A 32 -14.41 -12.80 16.15
CA ARG A 32 -13.71 -12.18 15.01
C ARG A 32 -14.60 -11.21 14.23
N LYS A 33 -15.89 -11.52 14.06
CA LYS A 33 -16.88 -10.61 13.44
C LYS A 33 -17.12 -9.37 14.31
N ARG A 34 -17.24 -9.52 15.64
CA ARG A 34 -17.33 -8.40 16.59
C ARG A 34 -16.05 -7.56 16.63
N TRP A 35 -14.86 -8.16 16.55
CA TRP A 35 -13.59 -7.45 16.45
C TRP A 35 -13.44 -6.69 15.13
N ARG A 36 -13.88 -7.26 13.99
CA ARG A 36 -13.93 -6.52 12.71
C ARG A 36 -14.93 -5.37 12.71
N LEU A 37 -16.01 -5.48 13.48
CA LEU A 37 -16.96 -4.37 13.67
C LEU A 37 -16.42 -3.32 14.64
N ALA A 38 -15.73 -3.73 15.71
CA ALA A 38 -15.08 -2.82 16.67
C ALA A 38 -13.89 -2.08 16.05
N GLN A 39 -13.05 -2.74 15.24
CA GLN A 39 -11.99 -2.10 14.45
C GLN A 39 -12.54 -1.16 13.35
N ARG A 40 -13.81 -1.32 12.96
CA ARG A 40 -14.50 -0.44 12.01
C ARG A 40 -15.29 0.68 12.68
N ALA A 41 -15.42 0.70 14.01
CA ALA A 41 -16.30 1.64 14.72
C ALA A 41 -15.71 2.26 16.00
N GLY A 42 -14.51 1.90 16.45
CA GLY A 42 -13.96 2.41 17.70
C GLY A 42 -12.44 2.52 17.70
N GLY A 43 -11.93 3.68 17.28
CA GLY A 43 -10.62 4.17 17.74
C GLY A 43 -10.79 4.76 19.14
N ILE A 44 -10.07 4.23 20.13
CA ILE A 44 -10.03 4.79 21.49
C ILE A 44 -8.57 4.84 21.95
N GLY A 45 -8.06 6.06 22.21
CA GLY A 45 -6.75 6.44 22.76
C GLY A 45 -6.40 5.82 24.13
N THR A 46 -5.23 6.00 24.75
CA THR A 46 -4.46 7.25 24.96
C THR A 46 -2.99 7.01 25.43
N ALA A 47 -2.13 8.00 25.17
CA ALA A 47 -0.98 8.54 25.97
C ALA A 47 0.48 7.97 25.87
N ALA A 48 1.33 8.80 25.21
CA ALA A 48 2.71 9.26 25.51
C ALA A 48 3.93 8.31 25.68
N ALA A 49 4.92 8.41 24.77
CA ALA A 49 6.30 8.90 25.01
C ALA A 49 7.25 8.64 23.80
N ALA A 50 8.16 9.57 23.52
CA ALA A 50 9.05 9.62 22.35
C ALA A 50 10.51 9.30 22.69
N VAL A 51 11.28 8.77 21.72
CA VAL A 51 12.76 8.85 21.70
C VAL A 51 13.24 9.12 20.27
N VAL A 52 14.06 10.17 20.13
CA VAL A 52 14.76 10.62 18.91
C VAL A 52 16.24 10.27 19.06
N THR A 53 16.87 9.78 18.00
CA THR A 53 18.34 9.79 17.87
C THR A 53 18.75 10.34 16.52
N ALA A 54 19.48 11.45 16.55
CA ALA A 54 20.10 12.11 15.41
C ALA A 54 21.54 11.61 15.24
N GLY A 55 21.97 11.41 13.99
CA GLY A 55 23.35 11.14 13.64
C GLY A 55 23.74 11.97 12.41
N VAL A 56 24.62 12.95 12.63
CA VAL A 56 25.23 13.80 11.60
C VAL A 56 26.53 13.13 11.14
N LEU A 57 26.73 13.01 9.82
CA LEU A 57 28.04 12.70 9.24
C LEU A 57 28.42 13.75 8.20
N VAL A 58 29.61 14.32 8.41
CA VAL A 58 30.32 15.25 7.53
C VAL A 58 31.15 14.44 6.54
N ILE A 59 31.09 14.76 5.25
CA ILE A 59 31.96 14.19 4.22
C ILE A 59 32.91 15.28 3.72
N SER A 60 34.22 15.02 3.81
CA SER A 60 35.29 15.83 3.26
C SER A 60 35.61 15.39 1.83
N ASN A 61 35.66 16.33 0.88
CA ASN A 61 36.15 16.10 -0.48
C ASN A 61 37.67 16.25 -0.53
N LEU A 62 38.37 15.22 -1.00
CA LEU A 62 39.78 15.26 -1.37
C LEU A 62 39.90 15.13 -2.88
N ALA A 63 40.28 16.22 -3.54
CA ALA A 63 40.64 16.27 -4.94
C ALA A 63 42.09 15.80 -5.12
N LEU A 64 42.30 14.85 -6.02
CA LEU A 64 43.62 14.47 -6.52
C LEU A 64 43.68 14.81 -8.02
N SER A 65 44.48 15.83 -8.33
CA SER A 65 44.90 16.18 -9.68
C SER A 65 46.06 15.28 -10.11
N GLY A 66 45.90 14.57 -11.22
CA GLY A 66 46.98 13.81 -11.87
C GLY A 66 46.83 13.92 -13.38
N GLY A 67 47.81 14.54 -14.03
CA GLY A 67 47.82 14.78 -15.48
C GLY A 67 48.62 13.76 -16.28
N GLY A 68 48.45 13.85 -17.61
CA GLY A 68 49.45 13.44 -18.60
C GLY A 68 49.04 12.27 -19.51
N GLY A 69 48.84 12.59 -20.81
CA GLY A 69 48.83 11.60 -21.89
C GLY A 69 47.91 11.97 -23.05
N ALA A 70 48.40 12.73 -24.03
CA ALA A 70 47.69 13.00 -25.27
C ALA A 70 47.85 11.82 -26.25
N ALA A 71 46.73 11.21 -26.64
CA ALA A 71 46.63 10.22 -27.71
C ALA A 71 45.61 10.69 -28.75
N GLU A 72 45.90 10.40 -30.03
CA GLU A 72 45.12 10.83 -31.20
C GLU A 72 43.68 10.27 -31.24
N PRO A 73 42.72 11.01 -31.82
CA PRO A 73 41.30 10.66 -31.75
C PRO A 73 40.94 9.56 -32.75
N VAL A 74 40.75 8.33 -32.25
CA VAL A 74 39.97 7.31 -32.96
C VAL A 74 38.52 7.81 -33.04
N GLY A 75 37.88 7.71 -34.20
CA GLY A 75 36.49 8.09 -34.40
C GLY A 75 35.54 7.31 -33.49
N ILE A 76 35.26 7.87 -32.31
CA ILE A 76 34.32 7.34 -31.33
C ILE A 76 32.93 7.47 -31.96
N ALA A 77 32.32 6.33 -32.27
CA ALA A 77 30.89 6.25 -32.58
C ALA A 77 30.15 7.06 -31.51
N SER A 78 29.38 8.06 -31.94
CA SER A 78 28.66 8.99 -31.07
C SER A 78 27.92 8.20 -30.01
N GLN A 79 28.44 8.22 -28.78
CA GLN A 79 27.74 7.62 -27.65
C GLN A 79 26.36 8.31 -27.61
N PRO A 80 25.26 7.55 -27.53
CA PRO A 80 23.96 8.11 -27.27
C PRO A 80 24.11 9.06 -26.09
N GLY A 81 23.69 10.31 -26.26
CA GLY A 81 23.72 11.28 -25.18
C GLY A 81 23.02 10.72 -23.94
N PRO A 82 23.36 11.21 -22.73
CA PRO A 82 22.74 10.73 -21.50
C PRO A 82 21.21 10.83 -21.65
N PHE A 83 20.54 9.69 -21.66
CA PHE A 83 19.09 9.63 -21.62
C PHE A 83 18.67 10.25 -20.29
N VAL A 84 17.98 11.39 -20.31
CA VAL A 84 17.40 11.99 -19.11
C VAL A 84 15.97 11.49 -19.02
N MET A 85 15.65 10.78 -17.94
CA MET A 85 14.28 10.39 -17.63
C MET A 85 13.59 11.59 -16.98
N GLU A 86 12.57 12.12 -17.65
CA GLU A 86 11.74 13.18 -17.08
C GLU A 86 10.84 12.60 -15.98
N ALA A 87 10.68 13.32 -14.88
CA ALA A 87 9.74 12.95 -13.84
C ALA A 87 8.32 12.96 -14.44
N SER A 88 7.50 11.94 -14.12
CA SER A 88 6.14 11.93 -14.64
C SER A 88 5.30 13.02 -13.98
N GLU A 89 4.21 13.43 -14.65
CA GLU A 89 3.19 14.26 -13.99
C GLU A 89 2.76 13.61 -12.66
N PRO A 90 2.58 14.40 -11.58
CA PRO A 90 2.02 13.91 -10.32
C PRO A 90 0.74 13.11 -10.52
N PHE A 91 0.52 12.11 -9.67
CA PHE A 91 -0.71 11.30 -9.68
C PHE A 91 -1.01 10.61 -11.03
N THR A 92 0.03 10.23 -11.76
CA THR A 92 -0.09 9.40 -12.96
C THR A 92 0.49 8.01 -12.76
N PHE A 93 -0.08 7.04 -13.48
CA PHE A 93 0.39 5.67 -13.51
C PHE A 93 1.24 5.42 -14.75
N THR A 94 2.49 5.00 -14.56
CA THR A 94 3.48 4.84 -15.64
C THR A 94 3.82 3.38 -15.96
N PHE A 95 3.22 2.41 -15.28
CA PHE A 95 3.33 0.98 -15.61
C PHE A 95 1.97 0.29 -15.52
N ASP A 96 1.86 -0.88 -16.14
CA ASP A 96 0.68 -1.74 -16.11
C ASP A 96 0.90 -2.98 -15.24
N GLY A 97 -0.21 -3.61 -14.85
CA GLY A 97 -0.15 -4.95 -14.26
C GLY A 97 0.34 -5.99 -15.26
N TYR A 98 1.05 -7.00 -14.78
CA TYR A 98 1.55 -8.09 -15.62
C TYR A 98 1.61 -9.41 -14.85
N ARG A 99 1.68 -10.52 -15.60
CA ARG A 99 1.69 -11.88 -15.07
C ARG A 99 3.07 -12.51 -15.17
N MET A 100 3.44 -13.29 -14.16
CA MET A 100 4.65 -14.12 -14.12
C MET A 100 4.30 -15.46 -13.44
N GLY A 101 4.09 -16.51 -14.24
CA GLY A 101 3.65 -17.81 -13.74
C GLY A 101 2.30 -17.73 -13.02
N ASP A 102 2.25 -18.16 -11.76
CA ASP A 102 1.06 -18.07 -10.88
C ASP A 102 0.96 -16.72 -10.14
N TYR A 103 1.95 -15.85 -10.32
CA TYR A 103 2.00 -14.53 -9.72
C TYR A 103 1.52 -13.45 -10.67
N HIS A 104 0.84 -12.46 -10.10
CA HIS A 104 0.28 -11.33 -10.81
C HIS A 104 0.67 -10.05 -10.08
N VAL A 105 1.40 -9.19 -10.78
CA VAL A 105 1.55 -7.79 -10.42
C VAL A 105 0.28 -7.10 -10.91
N LEU A 106 -0.54 -6.60 -10.01
CA LEU A 106 -1.78 -5.93 -10.39
C LEU A 106 -1.47 -4.56 -11.03
N PRO A 107 -2.41 -3.96 -11.78
CA PRO A 107 -2.29 -2.55 -12.16
C PRO A 107 -2.08 -1.68 -10.90
N PRO A 108 -1.28 -0.61 -10.96
CA PRO A 108 -1.06 0.27 -9.82
C PRO A 108 -2.36 0.88 -9.31
N THR A 109 -2.45 0.93 -7.99
CA THR A 109 -3.66 1.32 -7.27
C THR A 109 -3.43 2.52 -6.38
N ASP A 110 -2.18 2.78 -6.04
CA ASP A 110 -1.79 3.88 -5.17
C ASP A 110 -0.79 4.75 -5.89
N VAL A 111 -0.92 6.06 -5.71
CA VAL A 111 -0.01 7.04 -6.28
C VAL A 111 0.05 8.29 -5.40
N ASN A 112 1.25 8.83 -5.29
CA ASN A 112 1.52 10.13 -4.70
C ASN A 112 2.59 10.85 -5.52
N LEU A 113 3.10 11.97 -5.00
CA LEU A 113 4.14 12.76 -5.65
C LEU A 113 5.48 12.03 -5.80
N ALA A 114 5.71 10.98 -5.01
CA ALA A 114 7.00 10.31 -4.86
C ALA A 114 7.06 8.94 -5.55
N TYR A 115 5.95 8.21 -5.59
CA TYR A 115 5.87 6.88 -6.18
C TYR A 115 4.43 6.48 -6.53
N GLN A 116 4.34 5.33 -7.19
CA GLN A 116 3.12 4.55 -7.38
C GLN A 116 3.36 3.12 -6.86
N SER A 117 2.32 2.47 -6.33
CA SER A 117 2.44 1.10 -5.83
C SER A 117 1.28 0.21 -6.26
N THR A 118 1.57 -1.08 -6.23
CA THR A 118 0.61 -2.14 -6.54
C THR A 118 0.83 -3.36 -5.66
N ASN A 119 -0.21 -4.18 -5.59
CA ASN A 119 -0.17 -5.47 -4.93
C ASN A 119 0.33 -6.56 -5.88
N ILE A 120 1.08 -7.49 -5.31
CA ILE A 120 1.48 -8.75 -5.94
C ILE A 120 0.64 -9.85 -5.31
N VAL A 121 -0.11 -10.56 -6.15
CA VAL A 121 -0.95 -11.68 -5.71
C VAL A 121 -0.52 -12.98 -6.37
N ARG A 122 -0.77 -14.08 -5.69
CA ARG A 122 -0.64 -15.44 -6.23
C ARG A 122 -2.03 -16.07 -6.32
N TYR A 123 -2.37 -16.56 -7.50
CA TYR A 123 -3.60 -17.34 -7.69
C TYR A 123 -3.30 -18.81 -7.41
N GLY A 124 -4.01 -19.38 -6.44
CA GLY A 124 -3.91 -20.80 -6.08
C GLY A 124 -5.23 -21.52 -6.28
N LYS A 125 -5.20 -22.84 -6.41
CA LYS A 125 -6.42 -23.66 -6.31
C LYS A 125 -6.69 -23.97 -4.84
N ASN A 126 -7.85 -23.56 -4.33
CA ASN A 126 -8.36 -24.06 -3.07
C ASN A 126 -9.02 -25.43 -3.32
N TYR A 127 -8.24 -26.50 -3.20
CA TYR A 127 -8.70 -27.87 -3.44
C TYR A 127 -9.90 -28.28 -2.57
N ALA A 128 -10.10 -27.64 -1.41
CA ALA A 128 -11.22 -27.93 -0.54
C ALA A 128 -12.56 -27.32 -1.01
N LYS A 129 -12.53 -26.32 -1.90
CA LYS A 129 -13.73 -25.55 -2.30
C LYS A 129 -13.96 -25.47 -3.80
N ASP A 130 -13.09 -26.07 -4.62
CA ASP A 130 -13.05 -25.89 -6.07
C ASP A 130 -13.14 -24.40 -6.47
N LYS A 131 -12.48 -23.54 -5.69
CA LYS A 131 -12.43 -22.09 -5.89
C LYS A 131 -11.00 -21.64 -6.03
N THR A 132 -10.77 -20.64 -6.87
CA THR A 132 -9.48 -19.95 -6.93
C THR A 132 -9.30 -19.14 -5.65
N ASP A 133 -8.19 -19.38 -4.96
CA ASP A 133 -7.74 -18.57 -3.84
C ASP A 133 -6.82 -17.47 -4.36
N ILE A 134 -6.88 -16.29 -3.75
CA ILE A 134 -6.01 -15.16 -4.09
C ILE A 134 -5.23 -14.82 -2.83
N ALA A 135 -3.94 -15.17 -2.83
CA ALA A 135 -3.04 -14.84 -1.74
C ALA A 135 -2.31 -13.53 -2.06
N PHE A 136 -2.35 -12.55 -1.16
CA PHE A 136 -1.47 -11.39 -1.23
C PHE A 136 -0.07 -11.81 -0.77
N VAL A 137 0.95 -11.62 -1.60
CA VAL A 137 2.31 -12.15 -1.36
C VAL A 137 3.39 -11.09 -1.32
N GLY A 138 3.08 -9.84 -1.70
CA GLY A 138 4.02 -8.73 -1.64
C GLY A 138 3.48 -7.50 -2.35
N ALA A 139 4.27 -6.45 -2.40
CA ALA A 139 3.96 -5.22 -3.12
C ALA A 139 5.10 -4.81 -4.04
N MET A 140 4.77 -4.09 -5.10
CA MET A 140 5.73 -3.40 -5.96
C MET A 140 5.52 -1.90 -5.83
N THR A 141 6.60 -1.16 -5.60
CA THR A 141 6.63 0.30 -5.54
C THR A 141 7.58 0.81 -6.62
N VAL A 142 7.12 1.75 -7.44
CA VAL A 142 7.90 2.38 -8.52
C VAL A 142 8.06 3.85 -8.17
N TYR A 143 9.29 4.27 -7.86
CA TYR A 143 9.62 5.61 -7.41
C TYR A 143 9.91 6.54 -8.58
N GLN A 144 9.57 7.82 -8.42
CA GLN A 144 10.04 8.87 -9.33
C GLN A 144 11.57 9.00 -9.28
N PRO A 145 12.20 9.53 -10.34
CA PRO A 145 13.62 9.84 -10.33
C PRO A 145 14.04 10.67 -9.09
N GLY A 146 15.13 10.29 -8.43
CA GLY A 146 15.72 11.01 -7.29
C GLY A 146 14.99 10.85 -5.95
N VAL A 147 13.89 10.11 -5.92
CA VAL A 147 13.13 9.89 -4.68
C VAL A 147 13.72 8.74 -3.86
N PHE A 148 14.01 7.62 -4.52
CA PHE A 148 14.43 6.42 -3.80
C PHE A 148 15.86 6.53 -3.28
N ARG A 149 16.03 6.09 -2.03
CA ARG A 149 17.29 6.11 -1.29
C ARG A 149 17.77 4.65 -1.08
N PRO A 150 18.72 4.15 -1.89
CA PRO A 150 19.07 2.73 -1.92
C PRO A 150 19.91 2.26 -0.72
N GLU A 151 20.28 3.14 0.22
CA GLU A 151 21.21 2.88 1.32
C GLU A 151 20.79 1.68 2.18
N LYS A 152 19.48 1.48 2.36
CA LYS A 152 18.93 0.33 3.11
C LYS A 152 19.20 -1.02 2.44
N PHE A 153 19.52 -1.02 1.15
CA PHE A 153 19.79 -2.21 0.36
C PHE A 153 21.28 -2.43 0.08
N LEU A 154 22.14 -1.46 0.38
CA LEU A 154 23.58 -1.52 0.05
C LEU A 154 24.32 -2.62 0.82
N SER A 155 23.82 -3.04 1.98
CA SER A 155 24.34 -4.20 2.73
C SER A 155 23.90 -5.55 2.14
N GLY A 156 22.98 -5.53 1.16
CA GLY A 156 22.45 -6.71 0.50
C GLY A 156 23.36 -7.27 -0.60
N THR A 157 22.84 -8.27 -1.31
CA THR A 157 23.49 -8.84 -2.50
C THR A 157 23.32 -7.89 -3.68
N LYS A 158 24.42 -7.37 -4.23
CA LYS A 158 24.40 -6.62 -5.50
C LYS A 158 24.10 -7.56 -6.66
N LEU A 159 23.20 -7.14 -7.54
CA LEU A 159 22.71 -7.85 -8.71
C LEU A 159 22.68 -6.90 -9.92
N ILE A 160 22.41 -7.45 -11.10
CA ILE A 160 22.11 -6.68 -12.32
C ILE A 160 20.76 -7.14 -12.86
N VAL A 161 19.85 -6.21 -13.10
CA VAL A 161 18.54 -6.47 -13.72
C VAL A 161 18.43 -5.58 -14.95
N GLN A 162 18.14 -6.17 -16.11
CA GLN A 162 18.07 -5.44 -17.39
C GLN A 162 19.28 -4.53 -17.67
N GLY A 163 20.49 -4.98 -17.28
CA GLY A 163 21.73 -4.22 -17.44
C GLY A 163 21.93 -3.06 -16.46
N ARG A 164 21.07 -2.93 -15.45
CA ARG A 164 21.10 -1.85 -14.44
C ARG A 164 21.34 -2.40 -13.04
N GLU A 165 21.74 -1.51 -12.13
CA GLU A 165 22.03 -1.90 -10.76
C GLU A 165 20.78 -2.40 -10.03
N ALA A 166 20.97 -3.46 -9.24
CA ALA A 166 19.96 -3.99 -8.36
C ALA A 166 20.58 -4.47 -7.04
N TYR A 167 19.77 -4.51 -5.99
CA TYR A 167 20.17 -4.94 -4.67
C TYR A 167 19.07 -5.79 -4.05
N ARG A 168 19.42 -6.99 -3.59
CA ARG A 168 18.53 -7.85 -2.81
C ARG A 168 18.96 -7.83 -1.35
N ALA A 169 18.05 -7.46 -0.46
CA ALA A 169 18.33 -7.39 0.98
C ALA A 169 17.24 -8.13 1.77
N GLN A 170 17.63 -8.65 2.93
CA GLN A 170 16.68 -9.05 3.96
C GLN A 170 16.47 -7.85 4.88
N LEU A 171 15.24 -7.35 4.92
CA LEU A 171 14.83 -6.22 5.74
C LEU A 171 13.96 -6.71 6.89
N THR A 172 13.74 -5.88 7.91
CA THR A 172 12.82 -6.19 9.01
C THR A 172 11.62 -5.25 8.99
N ARG A 173 10.45 -5.77 9.37
CA ARG A 173 9.22 -4.99 9.52
C ARG A 173 8.53 -5.40 10.81
N MET A 174 8.13 -4.41 11.59
CA MET A 174 7.32 -4.62 12.78
C MET A 174 5.91 -5.06 12.36
N VAL A 175 5.43 -6.18 12.86
CA VAL A 175 4.06 -6.67 12.67
C VAL A 175 3.39 -6.86 14.01
N SER A 176 2.08 -6.59 14.10
CA SER A 176 1.28 -6.97 15.26
C SER A 176 -0.16 -7.29 14.88
N ASN A 177 -0.81 -8.12 15.69
CA ASN A 177 -2.25 -8.37 15.63
C ASN A 177 -3.08 -7.37 16.45
N GLN A 178 -2.42 -6.47 17.18
CA GLN A 178 -3.04 -5.48 18.03
C GLN A 178 -2.34 -4.13 17.82
N ILE A 179 -3.17 -3.12 17.67
CA ILE A 179 -2.74 -1.74 17.64
C ILE A 179 -3.45 -1.09 18.82
N ASP A 180 -2.72 -0.35 19.64
CA ASP A 180 -3.32 0.42 20.73
C ASP A 180 -4.12 1.60 20.16
N GLY A 181 -4.76 2.35 21.05
CA GLY A 181 -5.46 3.58 20.70
C GLY A 181 -4.63 4.66 20.02
N ASN A 182 -3.30 4.58 20.17
CA ASN A 182 -2.34 5.56 19.68
C ASN A 182 -1.69 5.12 18.36
N GLY A 183 -2.05 3.95 17.82
CA GLY A 183 -1.42 3.44 16.62
C GLY A 183 -0.16 2.62 16.83
N ASN A 184 0.26 2.40 18.08
CA ASN A 184 1.43 1.58 18.38
C ASN A 184 1.08 0.11 18.30
N PHE A 185 2.02 -0.68 17.80
CA PHE A 185 1.91 -2.13 17.85
C PHE A 185 2.01 -2.62 19.30
N ILE A 186 0.92 -3.20 19.81
CA ILE A 186 0.96 -3.93 21.08
C ILE A 186 1.56 -5.29 20.78
N ASN A 187 2.63 -5.68 21.48
CA ASN A 187 3.35 -6.94 21.22
C ASN A 187 3.81 -7.06 19.76
N GLY A 188 4.40 -5.98 19.22
CA GLY A 188 5.02 -6.01 17.91
C GLY A 188 6.18 -7.00 17.83
N GLU A 189 6.27 -7.72 16.72
CA GLU A 189 7.39 -8.59 16.40
C GLU A 189 8.09 -8.07 15.14
N GLU A 190 9.42 -7.97 15.18
CA GLU A 190 10.19 -7.71 13.97
C GLU A 190 10.30 -8.98 13.15
N VAL A 191 9.66 -9.00 11.98
CA VAL A 191 9.69 -10.14 11.07
C VAL A 191 10.60 -9.80 9.88
N PRO A 192 11.61 -10.63 9.60
CA PRO A 192 12.44 -10.45 8.42
C PRO A 192 11.64 -10.75 7.14
N TYR A 193 11.93 -10.01 6.07
CA TYR A 193 11.34 -10.20 4.75
C TYR A 193 12.36 -9.93 3.65
N ASP A 194 12.22 -10.63 2.53
CA ASP A 194 13.06 -10.38 1.36
C ASP A 194 12.52 -9.19 0.55
N ALA A 195 13.44 -8.34 0.11
CA ALA A 195 13.15 -7.25 -0.81
C ALA A 195 14.21 -7.14 -1.92
N LEU A 196 13.76 -6.72 -3.09
CA LEU A 196 14.60 -6.46 -4.26
C LEU A 196 14.36 -5.01 -4.72
N ALA A 197 15.40 -4.20 -4.73
CA ALA A 197 15.42 -2.88 -5.37
C ALA A 197 16.20 -2.95 -6.69
N TRP A 198 15.69 -2.35 -7.76
CA TRP A 198 16.43 -2.25 -9.04
C TRP A 198 16.20 -0.90 -9.72
N GLN A 199 17.21 -0.42 -10.42
CA GLN A 199 17.07 0.73 -11.30
C GLN A 199 16.33 0.33 -12.57
N TYR A 200 15.28 1.06 -12.91
CA TYR A 200 14.62 0.97 -14.22
C TYR A 200 14.98 2.15 -15.14
N GLY A 201 15.64 3.17 -14.59
CA GLY A 201 16.12 4.34 -15.31
C GLY A 201 17.21 5.10 -14.55
N PRO A 202 17.79 6.15 -15.15
CA PRO A 202 18.70 7.07 -14.46
C PRO A 202 18.02 7.63 -13.21
N ASP A 203 18.60 7.36 -12.04
CA ASP A 203 18.09 7.78 -10.73
C ASP A 203 16.66 7.31 -10.41
N ALA A 204 16.14 6.33 -11.15
CA ALA A 204 14.76 5.86 -11.04
C ALA A 204 14.73 4.39 -10.64
N TRP A 205 14.04 4.10 -9.53
CA TRP A 205 14.10 2.80 -8.84
C TRP A 205 12.73 2.19 -8.63
N ALA A 206 12.68 0.87 -8.66
CA ALA A 206 11.52 0.10 -8.23
C ALA A 206 11.94 -0.89 -7.14
N VAL A 207 10.98 -1.22 -6.27
CA VAL A 207 11.16 -2.15 -5.15
C VAL A 207 10.06 -3.18 -5.18
N ILE A 208 10.41 -4.46 -5.08
CA ILE A 208 9.52 -5.55 -4.72
C ILE A 208 9.81 -5.90 -3.27
N ALA A 209 8.78 -5.90 -2.43
CA ALA A 209 8.88 -6.33 -1.04
C ALA A 209 7.91 -7.49 -0.80
N GLN A 210 8.42 -8.58 -0.25
CA GLN A 210 7.60 -9.69 0.21
C GLN A 210 6.64 -9.24 1.31
N GLU A 211 5.41 -9.74 1.29
CA GLU A 211 4.48 -9.48 2.38
C GLU A 211 4.84 -10.33 3.59
N VAL A 212 4.95 -9.69 4.75
CA VAL A 212 5.04 -10.40 6.02
C VAL A 212 3.78 -10.23 6.84
N THR A 213 3.33 -11.37 7.35
CA THR A 213 2.26 -11.43 8.34
C THR A 213 2.84 -12.02 9.63
N ARG A 214 2.07 -11.98 10.71
CA ARG A 214 2.44 -12.68 11.95
C ARG A 214 2.65 -14.20 11.80
N TYR A 215 2.18 -14.80 10.70
CA TYR A 215 2.38 -16.23 10.42
C TYR A 215 3.65 -16.49 9.61
N GLY A 216 4.49 -15.46 9.46
CA GLY A 216 5.68 -15.49 8.65
C GLY A 216 5.50 -14.85 7.27
N PRO A 217 6.59 -14.88 6.48
CA PRO A 217 6.60 -14.36 5.12
C PRO A 217 5.66 -15.15 4.21
N GLN A 218 4.96 -14.44 3.35
CA GLN A 218 4.17 -15.05 2.27
C GLN A 218 5.09 -15.50 1.14
N ASP A 219 4.74 -16.57 0.43
CA ASP A 219 5.63 -17.22 -0.54
C ASP A 219 5.85 -16.38 -1.81
N LEU A 220 6.88 -15.52 -1.78
CA LEU A 220 7.40 -14.73 -2.90
C LEU A 220 8.92 -14.96 -3.03
N PRO A 221 9.36 -16.09 -3.61
CA PRO A 221 10.76 -16.48 -3.66
C PRO A 221 11.65 -15.44 -4.35
N ALA A 222 12.91 -15.31 -3.94
CA ALA A 222 13.84 -14.36 -4.54
C ALA A 222 13.98 -14.52 -6.08
N THR A 223 13.94 -15.75 -6.59
CA THR A 223 13.97 -16.02 -8.04
C THR A 223 12.75 -15.45 -8.76
N THR A 224 11.58 -15.48 -8.11
CA THR A 224 10.33 -14.89 -8.60
C THR A 224 10.42 -13.36 -8.59
N GLN A 225 11.01 -12.76 -7.55
CA GLN A 225 11.22 -11.29 -7.51
C GLN A 225 12.14 -10.82 -8.65
N ILE A 226 13.23 -11.53 -8.91
CA ILE A 226 14.15 -11.22 -10.02
C ILE A 226 13.42 -11.35 -11.37
N ALA A 227 12.70 -12.45 -11.61
CA ALA A 227 11.96 -12.65 -12.86
C ALA A 227 10.87 -11.58 -13.08
N MET A 228 10.24 -11.08 -12.01
CA MET A 228 9.32 -9.93 -12.10
C MET A 228 10.06 -8.66 -12.50
N ALA A 229 11.18 -8.35 -11.83
CA ALA A 229 11.99 -7.17 -12.13
C ALA A 229 12.52 -7.20 -13.58
N GLU A 230 12.94 -8.36 -14.09
CA GLU A 230 13.37 -8.54 -15.48
C GLU A 230 12.25 -8.35 -16.50
N ARG A 231 10.99 -8.59 -16.11
CA ARG A 231 9.81 -8.41 -16.96
C ARG A 231 9.19 -7.01 -16.85
N PHE A 232 9.56 -6.26 -15.82
CA PHE A 232 9.03 -4.92 -15.59
C PHE A 232 9.32 -4.02 -16.81
N THR A 233 8.29 -3.31 -17.24
CA THR A 233 8.36 -2.31 -18.31
C THR A 233 7.47 -1.14 -17.95
N LEU A 234 7.92 0.06 -18.33
CA LEU A 234 7.06 1.24 -18.32
C LEU A 234 6.05 1.14 -19.48
N ARG A 235 4.93 1.84 -19.33
CA ARG A 235 3.98 2.04 -20.41
C ARG A 235 4.69 2.71 -21.59
N THR A 236 4.40 2.21 -22.79
CA THR A 236 4.93 2.80 -24.04
C THR A 236 4.11 3.99 -24.52
N GLY A 237 2.88 4.14 -24.03
CA GLY A 237 2.01 5.29 -24.30
C GLY A 237 2.00 6.30 -23.16
N GLU A 238 1.07 7.25 -23.24
CA GLU A 238 0.91 8.27 -22.21
C GLU A 238 0.63 7.66 -20.81
N PRO A 239 1.19 8.25 -19.74
CA PRO A 239 0.81 7.93 -18.37
C PRO A 239 -0.70 8.06 -18.16
N VAL A 240 -1.27 7.17 -17.35
CA VAL A 240 -2.70 7.20 -17.05
C VAL A 240 -2.93 8.05 -15.81
N LYS A 241 -3.69 9.14 -15.93
CA LYS A 241 -4.06 9.96 -14.77
C LYS A 241 -4.87 9.14 -13.77
N ALA A 242 -4.52 9.21 -12.50
CA ALA A 242 -5.35 8.67 -11.43
C ALA A 242 -6.73 9.33 -11.47
N ARG A 243 -7.76 8.57 -11.09
CA ARG A 243 -9.15 9.02 -11.15
C ARG A 243 -9.83 8.80 -9.82
N LEU A 244 -10.73 9.72 -9.47
CA LEU A 244 -11.41 9.75 -8.19
C LEU A 244 -12.92 9.62 -8.35
N PRO A 245 -13.60 8.82 -7.50
CA PRO A 245 -15.06 8.76 -7.45
C PRO A 245 -15.70 10.07 -7.00
N PHE A 246 -14.94 11.07 -6.57
CA PHE A 246 -15.42 12.41 -6.24
C PHE A 246 -14.37 13.50 -6.45
N ARG A 247 -14.82 14.76 -6.48
CA ARG A 247 -13.99 15.97 -6.36
C ARG A 247 -14.25 16.65 -5.03
N THR A 248 -13.24 17.28 -4.47
CA THR A 248 -13.39 18.15 -3.29
C THR A 248 -13.73 19.56 -3.74
N GLY A 249 -14.97 20.00 -3.49
CA GLY A 249 -15.38 21.40 -3.67
C GLY A 249 -14.83 22.32 -2.58
N TYR A 250 -14.32 21.75 -1.49
CA TYR A 250 -13.72 22.47 -0.38
C TYR A 250 -12.55 21.68 0.24
N LEU A 251 -11.47 22.39 0.54
CA LEU A 251 -10.40 21.95 1.43
C LEU A 251 -10.02 23.13 2.33
N PRO A 252 -9.59 22.90 3.58
CA PRO A 252 -9.08 23.98 4.42
C PRO A 252 -7.85 24.62 3.77
N ALA A 253 -7.63 25.91 4.05
CA ALA A 253 -6.53 26.65 3.46
C ALA A 253 -5.17 25.98 3.75
N GLY A 254 -4.35 25.82 2.71
CA GLY A 254 -3.02 25.20 2.80
C GLY A 254 -3.02 23.66 2.77
N TYR A 255 -4.19 23.01 2.67
CA TYR A 255 -4.27 21.57 2.40
C TYR A 255 -4.27 21.31 0.89
N GLU A 256 -3.49 20.32 0.48
CA GLU A 256 -3.44 19.82 -0.89
C GLU A 256 -3.51 18.29 -0.90
N LEU A 257 -3.81 17.71 -2.07
CA LEU A 257 -3.80 16.25 -2.23
C LEU A 257 -2.36 15.74 -2.18
N LEU A 258 -2.09 14.80 -1.27
CA LEU A 258 -0.77 14.21 -1.09
C LEU A 258 -0.70 12.79 -1.64
N SER A 259 -1.75 12.00 -1.44
CA SER A 259 -1.77 10.60 -1.84
C SER A 259 -3.18 10.15 -2.18
N VAL A 260 -3.23 9.21 -3.12
CA VAL A 260 -4.44 8.49 -3.53
C VAL A 260 -4.13 7.03 -3.39
N GLN A 261 -5.03 6.31 -2.74
CA GLN A 261 -4.99 4.87 -2.57
C GLN A 261 -6.33 4.30 -3.02
N GLY A 262 -6.31 3.36 -3.96
CA GLY A 262 -7.53 2.66 -4.34
C GLY A 262 -7.56 2.19 -5.79
N GLN A 263 -7.41 0.86 -5.97
CA GLN A 263 -8.50 -0.06 -6.28
C GLN A 263 -7.98 -1.51 -6.17
N SER A 264 -8.40 -2.30 -5.17
CA SER A 264 -8.23 -3.76 -5.20
C SER A 264 -9.11 -4.36 -6.30
N MET A 265 -8.56 -4.53 -7.50
CA MET A 265 -9.24 -5.15 -8.66
C MET A 265 -9.49 -6.66 -8.49
N THR A 266 -9.07 -7.28 -7.39
CA THR A 266 -9.27 -8.72 -7.17
C THR A 266 -10.62 -9.07 -6.54
N SER A 267 -11.39 -8.07 -6.06
CA SER A 267 -12.75 -8.28 -5.58
C SER A 267 -13.68 -7.26 -6.23
N PRO A 268 -14.65 -7.67 -7.06
CA PRO A 268 -15.55 -6.77 -7.79
C PRO A 268 -16.44 -5.87 -6.90
N HIS A 269 -16.39 -6.02 -5.56
CA HIS A 269 -17.30 -5.29 -4.69
C HIS A 269 -16.67 -4.65 -3.44
N SER A 270 -15.52 -5.07 -2.93
CA SER A 270 -15.02 -4.60 -1.61
C SER A 270 -13.74 -3.77 -1.71
N GLY A 271 -13.86 -2.49 -2.08
CA GLY A 271 -12.72 -1.56 -2.10
C GLY A 271 -12.97 -0.35 -1.22
N MET A 272 -11.96 0.02 -0.43
CA MET A 272 -11.85 1.36 0.16
C MET A 272 -11.00 2.19 -0.79
N VAL A 273 -11.47 3.38 -1.17
CA VAL A 273 -10.64 4.38 -1.86
C VAL A 273 -10.32 5.46 -0.83
N THR A 274 -9.05 5.70 -0.58
CA THR A 274 -8.55 6.62 0.43
C THR A 274 -7.74 7.74 -0.20
N PHE A 275 -7.92 8.94 0.32
CA PHE A 275 -7.30 10.17 -0.14
C PHE A 275 -6.71 10.83 1.08
N VAL A 276 -5.47 11.25 0.96
CA VAL A 276 -4.78 11.96 2.03
C VAL A 276 -4.52 13.36 1.55
N TYR A 277 -5.12 14.32 2.23
CA TYR A 277 -4.80 15.73 2.11
C TYR A 277 -3.91 16.14 3.27
N GLY A 278 -3.00 17.06 3.06
CA GLY A 278 -2.18 17.62 4.12
C GLY A 278 -1.49 18.90 3.66
N ARG A 279 -0.70 19.50 4.54
CA ARG A 279 0.00 20.75 4.24
C ARG A 279 1.25 20.49 3.39
N ALA A 280 1.49 21.37 2.42
CA ALA A 280 2.60 21.28 1.46
C ALA A 280 4.00 21.41 2.09
N ASP A 281 4.11 21.70 3.39
CA ASP A 281 5.34 22.13 4.07
C ASP A 281 6.31 20.98 4.46
N ARG A 282 6.48 20.03 3.53
CA ARG A 282 7.70 19.19 3.36
C ARG A 282 7.90 17.96 4.24
N SER A 283 6.93 17.52 5.05
CA SER A 283 7.11 16.23 5.77
C SER A 283 6.99 14.99 4.88
N LEU A 284 6.77 15.17 3.57
CA LEU A 284 6.79 14.11 2.58
C LEU A 284 8.20 13.60 2.23
N GLU A 285 9.27 14.15 2.82
CA GLU A 285 10.59 13.45 2.82
C GLU A 285 10.51 12.02 3.41
N SER A 286 9.42 11.71 4.13
CA SER A 286 9.06 10.37 4.58
C SER A 286 8.32 9.49 3.56
N LEU A 287 7.94 10.00 2.37
CA LEU A 287 7.26 9.29 1.28
C LEU A 287 8.18 8.38 0.45
N THR A 288 9.41 8.13 0.89
CA THR A 288 10.23 7.07 0.28
C THR A 288 9.71 5.67 0.62
N GLY A 289 8.61 5.55 1.38
CA GLY A 289 7.91 4.29 1.62
C GLY A 289 6.38 4.43 1.50
N PRO A 290 5.66 3.29 1.55
CA PRO A 290 4.20 3.25 1.64
C PRO A 290 3.68 4.28 2.63
N VAL A 291 2.62 4.99 2.25
CA VAL A 291 1.97 5.98 3.13
C VAL A 291 1.51 5.25 4.38
N ASP A 292 2.21 5.50 5.47
CA ASP A 292 1.91 4.96 6.78
C ASP A 292 0.92 5.89 7.46
N LEU A 293 -0.35 5.45 7.56
CA LEU A 293 -1.39 6.22 8.25
C LEU A 293 -1.00 6.57 9.69
N GLN A 294 -0.10 5.83 10.34
CA GLN A 294 0.42 6.18 11.66
C GLN A 294 1.35 7.38 11.63
N ARG A 295 2.13 7.55 10.56
CA ARG A 295 2.91 8.78 10.35
C ARG A 295 2.00 9.96 10.08
N ILE A 296 0.90 9.72 9.35
CA ILE A 296 -0.11 10.73 9.06
C ILE A 296 -0.74 11.29 10.34
N ARG A 297 -0.93 10.50 11.40
CA ARG A 297 -1.40 10.99 12.71
C ARG A 297 -0.58 12.12 13.32
N LYS A 298 0.70 12.23 12.95
CA LYS A 298 1.61 13.26 13.50
C LYS A 298 1.64 14.53 12.67
N VAL A 299 0.94 14.57 11.53
CA VAL A 299 0.95 15.70 10.61
C VAL A 299 -0.49 16.16 10.34
N PRO A 300 -0.75 17.48 10.29
CA PRO A 300 -2.07 18.00 9.93
C PRO A 300 -2.52 17.42 8.59
N SER A 301 -3.56 16.60 8.64
CA SER A 301 -3.99 15.79 7.50
C SER A 301 -5.48 15.49 7.56
N ILE A 302 -6.07 15.31 6.38
CA ILE A 302 -7.46 14.88 6.23
C ILE A 302 -7.44 13.62 5.41
N VAL A 303 -7.95 12.54 6.00
CA VAL A 303 -8.10 11.26 5.32
C VAL A 303 -9.56 11.13 4.92
N VAL A 304 -9.83 11.26 3.63
CA VAL A 304 -11.15 10.94 3.08
C VAL A 304 -11.13 9.49 2.63
N SER A 305 -12.16 8.71 2.94
CA SER A 305 -12.30 7.33 2.48
C SER A 305 -13.70 7.07 1.96
N LEU A 306 -13.83 6.41 0.82
CA LEU A 306 -15.10 5.90 0.31
C LEU A 306 -15.21 4.42 0.66
N LEU A 307 -16.22 4.06 1.43
CA LEU A 307 -16.42 2.69 1.93
C LEU A 307 -17.70 2.10 1.36
N TRP A 308 -17.64 0.81 1.01
CA TRP A 308 -18.79 0.01 0.60
C TRP A 308 -19.43 -0.73 1.78
N VAL A 309 -20.76 -0.89 1.72
CA VAL A 309 -21.58 -1.60 2.70
C VAL A 309 -22.28 -2.76 2.01
N ASP A 310 -21.94 -3.99 2.39
CA ASP A 310 -22.52 -5.24 1.83
C ASP A 310 -24.04 -5.32 1.99
N THR A 311 -24.58 -4.73 3.06
CA THR A 311 -26.01 -4.79 3.41
C THR A 311 -26.46 -3.39 3.82
N PRO A 312 -26.83 -2.54 2.85
CA PRO A 312 -27.28 -1.19 3.15
C PRO A 312 -28.55 -1.24 4.03
N PRO A 313 -28.72 -0.30 4.97
CA PRO A 313 -29.96 -0.18 5.73
C PRO A 313 -31.16 0.01 4.78
N PRO A 314 -32.31 -0.63 5.03
CA PRO A 314 -33.49 -0.54 4.15
C PRO A 314 -34.06 0.88 4.01
N ASP A 315 -33.70 1.78 4.92
CA ASP A 315 -34.12 3.17 5.03
C ASP A 315 -33.05 4.18 4.54
N ALA A 316 -31.96 3.74 3.93
CA ALA A 316 -30.87 4.58 3.45
C ALA A 316 -31.25 5.38 2.19
N LYS A 317 -32.11 6.40 2.34
CA LYS A 317 -32.61 7.21 1.22
C LYS A 317 -32.15 8.67 1.24
N LYS A 318 -31.48 9.13 2.29
CA LYS A 318 -31.08 10.54 2.40
C LYS A 318 -29.57 10.68 2.52
N ARG A 319 -29.03 11.67 1.81
CA ARG A 319 -27.67 12.16 2.04
C ARG A 319 -27.66 12.79 3.43
N THR A 320 -26.91 12.20 4.36
CA THR A 320 -26.82 12.69 5.74
C THR A 320 -25.37 12.66 6.20
N SER A 321 -24.85 13.80 6.62
CA SER A 321 -23.56 13.92 7.27
C SER A 321 -23.72 14.00 8.79
N ARG A 322 -22.77 13.41 9.53
CA ARG A 322 -22.68 13.49 10.99
C ARG A 322 -21.26 13.23 11.45
N CYS A 323 -20.85 13.85 12.55
CA CYS A 323 -19.61 13.50 13.25
C CYS A 323 -19.92 12.70 14.49
N ASN A 324 -18.95 11.88 14.90
CA ASN A 324 -18.97 11.34 16.25
C ASN A 324 -18.21 12.31 17.12
N GLU A 325 -18.95 12.97 18.01
CA GLU A 325 -18.43 14.02 18.88
C GLU A 325 -17.19 13.53 19.64
N GLY A 326 -16.10 14.29 19.55
CA GLY A 326 -14.83 13.98 20.20
C GLY A 326 -14.00 12.88 19.54
N GLN A 327 -14.41 12.33 18.40
CA GLN A 327 -13.64 11.30 17.68
C GLN A 327 -12.89 11.83 16.45
N HIS A 328 -13.07 13.11 16.06
CA HIS A 328 -12.41 13.74 14.91
C HIS A 328 -12.59 12.97 13.59
N TRP A 329 -13.75 12.34 13.43
CA TRP A 329 -14.18 11.80 12.16
C TRP A 329 -15.66 12.00 11.93
N CYS A 330 -15.98 12.25 10.68
CA CYS A 330 -17.32 12.50 10.19
C CYS A 330 -17.64 11.52 9.07
N LYS A 331 -18.92 11.20 8.93
CA LYS A 331 -19.44 10.28 7.95
C LYS A 331 -20.51 10.98 7.13
N LEU A 332 -20.52 10.71 5.83
CA LEU A 332 -21.54 11.09 4.87
C LEU A 332 -22.17 9.81 4.27
N ASP A 333 -23.40 9.52 4.63
CA ASP A 333 -24.20 8.48 3.97
C ASP A 333 -24.57 8.95 2.55
N LEU A 334 -24.35 8.10 1.54
CA LEU A 334 -24.68 8.42 0.16
C LEU A 334 -26.04 7.83 -0.25
N PRO A 335 -26.73 8.44 -1.23
CA PRO A 335 -28.00 7.91 -1.73
C PRO A 335 -27.88 6.43 -2.15
N GLY A 336 -28.84 5.60 -1.72
CA GLY A 336 -28.86 4.16 -1.98
C GLY A 336 -28.20 3.31 -0.90
N GLY A 337 -27.47 3.92 0.05
CA GLY A 337 -26.96 3.27 1.26
C GLY A 337 -25.80 2.29 1.07
N GLU A 338 -25.47 1.94 -0.16
CA GLU A 338 -24.39 1.00 -0.48
C GLU A 338 -23.01 1.61 -0.20
N PHE A 339 -22.90 2.94 -0.19
CA PHE A 339 -21.64 3.65 0.02
C PHE A 339 -21.79 4.74 1.07
N TRP A 340 -20.69 5.03 1.74
CA TRP A 340 -20.54 6.22 2.57
C TRP A 340 -19.13 6.75 2.47
N ALA A 341 -19.00 8.08 2.56
CA ALA A 341 -17.70 8.71 2.71
C ALA A 341 -17.40 8.94 4.19
N LEU A 342 -16.14 8.75 4.57
CA LEU A 342 -15.57 9.04 5.87
C LEU A 342 -14.56 10.16 5.67
N ALA A 343 -14.58 11.20 6.50
CA ALA A 343 -13.47 12.14 6.64
C ALA A 343 -12.96 12.03 8.07
N GLU A 344 -11.68 11.71 8.22
CA GLU A 344 -10.97 11.66 9.50
C GLU A 344 -9.91 12.76 9.49
N ASP A 345 -9.70 13.40 10.64
CA ASP A 345 -8.48 14.15 10.93
C ASP A 345 -7.65 13.35 11.94
N PRO A 346 -6.69 12.54 11.48
CA PRO A 346 -5.88 11.70 12.36
C PRO A 346 -5.04 12.51 13.35
N SER A 347 -4.80 13.79 13.06
CA SER A 347 -3.99 14.71 13.88
C SER A 347 -4.79 15.45 14.95
N GLN A 348 -6.13 15.41 14.87
CA GLN A 348 -7.04 16.11 15.79
C GLN A 348 -6.76 17.63 15.86
N THR A 349 -6.35 18.23 14.75
CA THR A 349 -6.06 19.67 14.63
C THR A 349 -7.23 20.47 14.05
N LEU A 350 -8.19 19.81 13.42
CA LEU A 350 -9.39 20.38 12.82
C LEU A 350 -10.61 20.14 13.70
N ALA A 351 -11.49 21.15 13.72
CA ALA A 351 -12.81 21.01 14.32
C ALA A 351 -13.72 20.11 13.47
N ASP A 352 -14.65 19.39 14.11
CA ASP A 352 -15.63 18.54 13.44
C ASP A 352 -16.44 19.29 12.36
N ALA A 353 -16.74 20.57 12.59
CA ALA A 353 -17.43 21.42 11.61
C ALA A 353 -16.64 21.59 10.30
N GLU A 354 -15.31 21.59 10.38
CA GLU A 354 -14.44 21.70 9.22
C GLU A 354 -14.43 20.40 8.42
N LEU A 355 -14.40 19.25 9.11
CA LEU A 355 -14.52 17.93 8.49
C LEU A 355 -15.88 17.72 7.82
N LEU A 356 -16.98 18.19 8.43
CA LEU A 356 -18.30 18.20 7.78
C LEU A 356 -18.29 19.03 6.51
N LYS A 357 -17.69 20.22 6.56
CA LYS A 357 -17.59 21.08 5.38
C LYS A 357 -16.83 20.41 4.25
N VAL A 358 -15.77 19.66 4.52
CA VAL A 358 -15.08 18.84 3.50
C VAL A 358 -16.03 17.79 2.91
N LEU A 359 -16.72 17.02 3.75
CA LEU A 359 -17.65 15.97 3.29
C LEU A 359 -18.85 16.50 2.50
N ASP A 360 -19.48 17.57 2.99
CA ASP A 360 -20.67 18.14 2.38
C ASP A 360 -20.38 18.75 1.01
N ASN A 361 -19.13 19.13 0.76
CA ASN A 361 -18.64 19.66 -0.52
C ASN A 361 -18.00 18.59 -1.41
N LEU A 362 -18.15 17.30 -1.12
CA LEU A 362 -17.79 16.24 -2.06
C LEU A 362 -18.82 16.17 -3.20
N ASP A 363 -18.32 16.26 -4.43
CA ASP A 363 -19.06 16.07 -5.67
C ASP A 363 -18.74 14.69 -6.25
N PHE A 364 -19.70 13.76 -6.24
CA PHE A 364 -19.47 12.37 -6.60
C PHE A 364 -19.78 12.08 -8.07
N ALA A 365 -18.89 11.34 -8.72
CA ALA A 365 -19.18 10.64 -9.97
C ALA A 365 -20.12 9.44 -9.73
N THR A 366 -20.44 8.70 -10.79
CA THR A 366 -21.11 7.41 -10.61
C THR A 366 -20.13 6.41 -10.02
N ILE A 367 -20.17 6.22 -8.70
CA ILE A 367 -19.20 5.43 -7.92
C ILE A 367 -18.97 4.03 -8.52
N LYS A 368 -20.04 3.34 -8.94
CA LYS A 368 -19.95 1.99 -9.54
C LYS A 368 -19.35 1.97 -10.96
N LYS A 369 -19.11 3.11 -11.59
CA LYS A 369 -18.61 3.23 -12.96
C LYS A 369 -17.29 4.01 -12.97
N ALA A 370 -16.18 3.30 -12.81
CA ALA A 370 -14.83 3.88 -12.74
C ALA A 370 -14.47 4.77 -13.95
N ASN A 371 -15.03 4.49 -15.13
CA ASN A 371 -14.82 5.33 -16.32
C ASN A 371 -15.49 6.71 -16.23
N THR A 372 -16.39 6.94 -15.26
CA THR A 372 -17.02 8.24 -14.98
C THR A 372 -16.26 9.04 -13.93
N TRP A 373 -15.25 8.45 -13.28
CA TRP A 373 -14.48 9.09 -12.21
C TRP A 373 -13.67 10.27 -12.74
N HIS A 374 -13.44 11.25 -11.88
CA HIS A 374 -12.78 12.50 -12.24
C HIS A 374 -11.27 12.28 -12.31
N PRO A 375 -10.58 12.66 -13.40
CA PRO A 375 -9.12 12.66 -13.40
C PRO A 375 -8.59 13.67 -12.37
N ILE A 376 -7.49 13.33 -11.73
CA ILE A 376 -6.74 14.26 -10.87
C ILE A 376 -6.03 15.26 -11.79
N ALA A 377 -6.15 16.54 -11.44
CA ALA A 377 -5.55 17.65 -12.15
C ALA A 377 -4.18 18.01 -11.58
#